data_AF-A4I7N7-F1
#
_entry.id   AF-A4I7N7-F1
#
_cell.length_a   1.000
_cell.length_b   1.000
_cell.length_c   1.000
_cell.angle_alpha   90.00
_cell.angle_beta   90.00
_cell.angle_gamma   90.00
#
_symmetry.space_group_name_H-M   'P 1'
#
loop_
_entity.id
_entity.type
_entity.pdbx_description
1 polymer ?
#
loop_
_entity_poly.entity_id
_entity_poly.type
_entity_poly.pdbx_seq_one_letter_code
_entity_poly.pdbx_strand_id
1 'polypeptide(L)'
;MPCNVSCSTSQHSVTDEPRFIMDFSMNKVAKYFRLLGYDTLCSRDVPQADLIPAACAEGRILVTCSRPLARSVQLHNHRVRTMRLGTAKAMTGAARHVVAYDSDGESIYSHESGEVDVELRCLFTQQWRSSEFKRAMIELIQQAGVTYDLNRVFRRCVTCNELLVTVKKEEVRGRVVAKIHEIYDEFTECPACRKVFWGFDGIFAINYKSFRSLNLLRSLCICAGAPVEEERTRLTRLRCFRSFPRIAKVLIFSYLEDVDLANMIAVFPALRDLAEEVQESRQTGEPVQKMRLRKR
;
A
#
# COMPACT_ATOMS: atom_id res chain seq x y z
N MET A 1 -38.36 25.08 9.83
CA MET A 1 -37.01 25.67 9.63
C MET A 1 -36.16 24.68 8.86
N PRO A 2 -35.71 25.01 7.64
CA PRO A 2 -34.80 24.14 6.90
C PRO A 2 -33.36 24.37 7.36
N CYS A 3 -32.68 23.28 7.69
CA CYS A 3 -31.31 23.26 8.19
C CYS A 3 -30.34 23.59 7.05
N ASN A 4 -29.84 24.83 7.02
CA ASN A 4 -28.71 25.26 6.18
C ASN A 4 -27.41 24.69 6.75
N VAL A 5 -27.12 23.42 6.49
CA VAL A 5 -25.77 22.90 6.70
C VAL A 5 -24.95 23.25 5.47
N SER A 6 -24.28 24.40 5.51
CA SER A 6 -23.23 24.74 4.57
C SER A 6 -22.11 23.71 4.69
N CYS A 7 -21.95 22.91 3.63
CA CYS A 7 -20.88 21.94 3.49
C CYS A 7 -19.54 22.71 3.44
N SER A 8 -18.89 22.86 4.59
CA SER A 8 -17.55 23.44 4.67
C SER A 8 -16.58 22.43 4.05
N THR A 9 -16.06 22.75 2.87
CA THR A 9 -14.91 22.12 2.24
C THR A 9 -13.73 22.21 3.20
N SER A 10 -13.51 21.14 3.98
CA SER A 10 -12.36 20.99 4.84
C SER A 10 -11.11 21.01 3.97
N GLN A 11 -10.41 22.15 3.97
CA GLN A 11 -9.02 22.23 3.57
C GLN A 11 -8.27 21.25 4.48
N HIS A 12 -7.89 20.08 3.96
CA HIS A 12 -7.14 19.08 4.70
C HIS A 12 -5.82 19.71 5.14
N SER A 13 -5.77 20.20 6.38
CA SER A 13 -4.54 20.44 7.10
C SER A 13 -3.77 19.13 7.08
N VAL A 14 -2.49 19.17 6.68
CA VAL A 14 -1.54 18.06 6.73
C VAL A 14 -1.39 17.62 8.19
N THR A 15 -2.35 16.83 8.70
CA THR A 15 -2.16 16.04 9.91
C THR A 15 -1.07 15.05 9.56
N ASP A 16 0.04 15.07 10.31
CA ASP A 16 1.26 14.31 10.06
C ASP A 16 0.93 12.82 9.91
N GLU A 17 0.73 12.37 8.67
CA GLU A 17 0.33 10.99 8.40
C GLU A 17 1.46 10.07 8.87
N PRO A 18 1.14 8.94 9.54
CA PRO A 18 2.17 8.06 10.05
C PRO A 18 3.02 7.53 8.89
N ARG A 19 4.33 7.71 9.04
CA ARG A 19 5.34 7.17 8.12
C ARG A 19 5.92 5.90 8.72
N PHE A 20 6.22 4.94 7.86
CA PHE A 20 6.66 3.62 8.27
C PHE A 20 8.03 3.28 7.67
N ILE A 21 8.78 2.46 8.38
CA ILE A 21 9.94 1.75 7.89
C ILE A 21 9.84 0.29 8.31
N MET A 22 10.14 -0.63 7.40
CA MET A 22 10.04 -2.05 7.65
C MET A 22 11.30 -2.76 7.18
N ASP A 23 11.67 -3.84 7.87
CA ASP A 23 12.70 -4.73 7.38
C ASP A 23 12.21 -5.53 6.15
N PHE A 24 13.14 -6.06 5.34
CA PHE A 24 12.79 -6.67 4.05
C PHE A 24 11.88 -7.91 4.17
N SER A 25 11.83 -8.59 5.33
CA SER A 25 10.89 -9.70 5.54
C SER A 25 9.43 -9.25 5.48
N MET A 26 9.19 -7.97 5.77
CA MET A 26 7.87 -7.32 5.74
C MET A 26 7.51 -6.75 4.36
N ASN A 27 8.29 -7.00 3.30
CA ASN A 27 8.08 -6.40 1.97
C ASN A 27 6.66 -6.62 1.42
N LYS A 28 6.03 -7.76 1.72
CA LYS A 28 4.64 -8.00 1.33
C LYS A 28 3.68 -7.03 2.03
N VAL A 29 3.85 -6.78 3.33
CA VAL A 29 3.06 -5.80 4.10
C VAL A 29 3.33 -4.39 3.60
N ALA A 30 4.61 -4.04 3.38
CA ALA A 30 5.01 -2.73 2.90
C ALA A 30 4.31 -2.36 1.59
N LYS A 31 4.19 -3.31 0.65
CA LYS A 31 3.42 -3.10 -0.59
C LYS A 31 1.96 -2.72 -0.34
N TYR A 32 1.31 -3.32 0.66
CA TYR A 32 -0.09 -3.04 0.97
C TYR A 32 -0.26 -1.68 1.63
N PHE A 33 0.66 -1.29 2.52
CA PHE A 33 0.66 0.05 3.12
C PHE A 33 0.89 1.12 2.04
N ARG A 34 1.80 0.88 1.09
CA ARG A 34 2.00 1.75 -0.09
C ARG A 34 0.77 1.82 -0.99
N LEU A 35 0.05 0.71 -1.17
CA LEU A 35 -1.20 0.70 -1.93
C LEU A 35 -2.33 1.48 -1.21
N LEU A 36 -2.34 1.48 0.13
CA LEU A 36 -3.19 2.38 0.95
C LEU A 36 -2.71 3.84 0.93
N GLY A 37 -1.55 4.09 0.31
CA GLY A 37 -0.90 5.38 0.08
C GLY A 37 -0.09 5.93 1.26
N TYR A 38 0.17 5.12 2.28
CA TYR A 38 1.05 5.48 3.39
C TYR A 38 2.53 5.43 2.98
N ASP A 39 3.29 6.42 3.44
CA ASP A 39 4.74 6.47 3.27
C ASP A 39 5.39 5.30 4.02
N THR A 40 5.90 4.31 3.29
CA THR A 40 6.46 3.07 3.84
C THR A 40 7.76 2.67 3.16
N LEU A 41 8.89 2.88 3.84
CA LEU A 41 10.19 2.38 3.41
C LEU A 41 10.35 0.89 3.73
N CYS A 42 10.93 0.16 2.78
CA CYS A 42 11.28 -1.26 2.90
C CYS A 42 12.17 -1.57 1.70
N SER A 43 13.48 -1.57 1.91
CA SER A 43 14.49 -1.88 0.90
C SER A 43 15.32 -3.08 1.35
N ARG A 44 15.84 -3.86 0.38
CA ARG A 44 16.82 -4.90 0.66
C ARG A 44 18.20 -4.30 0.96
N ASP A 45 18.44 -3.08 0.48
CA ASP A 45 19.74 -2.42 0.55
C ASP A 45 19.97 -1.69 1.87
N VAL A 46 18.99 -1.68 2.78
CA VAL A 46 19.10 -1.13 4.14
C VAL A 46 19.32 -2.29 5.11
N PRO A 47 20.53 -2.46 5.66
CA PRO A 47 20.81 -3.46 6.69
C PRO A 47 19.94 -3.31 7.92
N GLN A 48 19.71 -4.41 8.64
CA GLN A 48 18.90 -4.40 9.87
C GLN A 48 19.47 -3.44 10.93
N ALA A 49 20.79 -3.28 10.99
CA ALA A 49 21.47 -2.38 11.93
C ALA A 49 21.10 -0.90 11.71
N ASP A 50 20.78 -0.52 10.47
CA ASP A 50 20.53 0.87 10.08
C ASP A 50 19.06 1.25 10.19
N LEU A 51 18.16 0.28 10.39
CA LEU A 51 16.71 0.53 10.49
C LEU A 51 16.35 1.41 11.69
N ILE A 52 16.97 1.20 12.87
CA ILE A 52 16.68 2.01 14.06
C ILE A 52 17.17 3.44 13.88
N PRO A 53 18.45 3.70 13.51
CA PRO A 53 18.91 5.06 13.22
C PRO A 53 18.07 5.76 12.14
N ALA A 54 17.77 5.09 11.03
CA ALA A 54 16.96 5.66 9.96
C ALA A 54 15.53 5.97 10.42
N ALA A 55 14.91 5.07 11.20
CA ALA A 55 13.58 5.31 11.76
C ALA A 55 13.56 6.53 12.68
N CYS A 56 14.56 6.67 13.54
CA CYS A 56 14.66 7.81 14.45
C CYS A 56 14.92 9.13 13.70
N ALA A 57 15.89 9.13 12.77
CA ALA A 57 16.25 10.31 11.98
C ALA A 57 15.08 10.82 11.12
N GLU A 58 14.29 9.91 10.56
CA GLU A 58 13.13 10.24 9.74
C GLU A 58 11.80 10.17 10.51
N GLY A 59 11.78 10.10 11.85
CA GLY A 59 10.53 10.04 12.62
C GLY A 59 9.52 8.99 12.11
N ARG A 60 9.99 7.80 11.76
CA ARG A 60 9.18 6.70 11.20
C ARG A 60 8.86 5.67 12.26
N ILE A 61 7.66 5.09 12.16
CA ILE A 61 7.26 3.91 12.92
C ILE A 61 7.94 2.68 12.31
N LEU A 62 8.70 1.94 13.13
CA LEU A 62 9.31 0.69 12.70
C LEU A 62 8.26 -0.44 12.75
N VAL A 63 8.15 -1.23 11.69
CA VAL A 63 7.26 -2.41 11.65
C VAL A 63 8.06 -3.64 11.33
N THR A 64 7.96 -4.69 12.15
CA THR A 64 8.79 -5.90 11.98
C THR A 64 8.12 -7.17 12.48
N CYS A 65 8.53 -8.32 11.94
CA CYS A 65 8.31 -9.64 12.53
C CYS A 65 9.59 -10.30 13.10
N SER A 66 10.72 -9.58 13.06
CA SER A 66 12.01 -10.03 13.61
C SER A 66 12.06 -9.78 15.12
N ARG A 67 12.04 -10.87 15.91
CA ARG A 67 12.21 -10.77 17.37
C ARG A 67 13.53 -10.13 17.78
N PRO A 68 14.69 -10.44 17.15
CA PRO A 68 15.93 -9.73 17.44
C PRO A 68 15.81 -8.22 17.22
N LEU A 69 15.22 -7.77 16.10
CA LEU A 69 15.05 -6.35 15.83
C LEU A 69 14.10 -5.68 16.83
N ALA A 70 12.98 -6.33 17.16
CA ALA A 70 12.05 -5.82 18.18
C ALA A 70 12.74 -5.66 19.55
N ARG A 71 13.60 -6.61 19.94
CA ARG A 71 14.41 -6.53 21.16
C ARG A 71 15.42 -5.37 21.08
N SER A 72 16.08 -5.16 19.94
CA SER A 72 16.98 -4.03 19.74
C SER A 72 16.27 -2.68 19.91
N VAL A 73 15.02 -2.54 19.44
CA VAL A 73 14.21 -1.33 19.68
C VAL A 73 13.92 -1.12 21.16
N GLN A 74 13.60 -2.19 21.90
CA GLN A 74 13.38 -2.10 23.35
C GLN A 74 14.63 -1.63 24.08
N LEU A 75 15.81 -2.14 23.71
CA LEU A 75 17.09 -1.71 24.27
C LEU A 75 17.42 -0.25 23.93
N HIS A 76 17.18 0.18 22.70
CA HIS A 76 17.30 1.58 22.28
C HIS A 76 16.42 2.50 23.14
N ASN A 77 15.13 2.16 23.29
CA ASN A 77 14.20 2.97 24.08
C ASN A 77 14.56 2.98 25.57
N HIS A 78 15.06 1.87 26.12
CA HIS A 78 15.58 1.84 27.48
C HIS A 78 16.77 2.80 27.65
N ARG A 79 17.73 2.79 26.71
CA ARG A 79 18.88 3.68 26.73
C ARG A 79 18.47 5.15 26.68
N VAL A 80 17.58 5.52 25.76
CA VAL A 80 17.01 6.87 25.64
C VAL A 80 16.38 7.33 26.97
N ARG A 81 15.58 6.49 27.61
CA ARG A 81 14.98 6.80 28.92
C ARG A 81 16.03 7.01 30.02
N THR A 82 17.05 6.17 30.08
CA THR A 82 18.13 6.31 31.06
C THR A 82 18.95 7.57 30.84
N MET A 83 19.21 7.95 29.59
CA MET A 83 19.89 9.20 29.25
C MET A 83 19.07 10.39 29.71
N ARG A 84 17.77 10.44 29.42
CA ARG A 84 16.86 11.52 29.85
C ARG A 84 16.77 11.65 31.38
N LEU A 85 16.75 10.54 32.11
CA LEU A 85 16.78 10.54 33.58
C LEU A 85 18.14 11.01 34.13
N GLY A 86 19.23 10.57 33.50
CA GLY A 86 20.60 10.92 33.87
C GLY A 86 20.93 12.39 33.58
N THR A 87 20.51 12.93 32.43
CA THR A 87 20.66 14.35 32.08
C THR A 87 19.76 15.22 32.93
N ALA A 88 18.54 14.80 33.29
CA ALA A 88 17.73 15.50 34.28
C ALA A 88 18.43 15.58 35.65
N LYS A 89 19.20 14.56 36.02
CA LYS A 89 20.01 14.54 37.26
C LYS A 89 21.32 15.35 37.11
N ALA A 90 21.91 15.37 35.92
CA ALA A 90 23.13 16.10 35.61
C ALA A 90 22.87 17.56 35.19
N MET A 91 21.62 17.99 34.99
CA MET A 91 21.27 19.39 34.69
C MET A 91 21.58 20.33 35.88
N THR A 92 22.02 19.78 37.01
CA THR A 92 22.72 20.53 38.05
C THR A 92 24.22 20.76 37.76
N GLY A 93 24.74 20.45 36.56
CA GLY A 93 26.11 20.80 36.14
C GLY A 93 26.80 19.82 35.16
N ALA A 94 26.17 19.42 34.05
CA ALA A 94 26.72 18.43 33.11
C ALA A 94 27.88 19.01 32.26
N ALA A 95 29.09 18.97 32.79
CA ALA A 95 30.32 19.21 32.04
C ALA A 95 30.65 18.01 31.13
N ARG A 96 31.06 18.29 29.89
CA ARG A 96 31.65 17.28 28.99
C ARG A 96 32.86 16.63 29.68
N HIS A 97 33.03 15.31 29.56
CA HIS A 97 34.21 14.63 30.10
C HIS A 97 35.21 14.31 28.99
N VAL A 98 36.49 14.54 29.30
CA VAL A 98 37.63 14.21 28.43
C VAL A 98 37.80 12.70 28.43
N VAL A 99 37.78 12.08 27.25
CA VAL A 99 37.93 10.63 27.09
C VAL A 99 39.35 10.24 26.65
N ALA A 100 40.08 11.17 26.03
CA ALA A 100 41.47 10.97 25.62
C ALA A 100 42.17 12.32 25.40
N TYR A 101 43.49 12.26 25.21
CA TYR A 101 44.31 13.37 24.71
C TYR A 101 44.88 12.94 23.36
N ASP A 102 44.89 13.84 22.38
CA ASP A 102 45.60 13.56 21.13
C ASP A 102 47.12 13.76 21.28
N SER A 103 47.86 13.48 20.22
CA SER A 103 49.33 13.63 20.21
C SER A 103 49.80 15.07 20.41
N ASP A 104 48.92 16.05 20.17
CA ASP A 104 49.22 17.47 20.28
C ASP A 104 48.83 18.03 21.66
N GLY A 105 48.29 17.18 22.54
CA GLY A 105 47.88 17.53 23.91
C GLY A 105 46.50 18.16 23.99
N GLU A 106 45.74 18.18 22.90
CA GLU A 106 44.36 18.63 22.89
C GLU A 106 43.44 17.58 23.53
N SER A 107 42.46 18.06 24.29
CA SER A 107 41.50 17.18 24.97
C SER A 107 40.45 16.67 23.98
N ILE A 108 40.40 15.36 23.79
CA ILE A 108 39.34 14.69 23.03
C ILE A 108 38.15 14.48 23.97
N TYR A 109 37.07 15.22 23.74
CA TYR A 109 35.82 15.06 24.46
C TYR A 109 35.04 13.87 23.91
N SER A 110 34.24 13.20 24.75
CA SER A 110 33.32 12.16 24.27
C SER A 110 32.49 12.73 23.10
N HIS A 111 32.62 12.14 21.91
CA HIS A 111 31.68 12.44 20.84
C HIS A 111 30.31 12.01 21.34
N GLU A 112 29.38 12.96 21.45
CA GLU A 112 27.98 12.61 21.22
C GLU A 112 27.97 12.09 19.78
N SER A 113 28.21 10.78 19.61
CA SER A 113 27.59 10.09 18.48
C SER A 113 26.17 10.59 18.50
N GLY A 114 25.75 11.29 17.44
CA GLY A 114 24.45 11.95 17.34
C GLY A 114 23.30 10.94 17.36
N GLU A 115 23.31 10.07 18.37
CA GLU A 115 22.36 9.05 18.67
C GLU A 115 21.11 9.79 19.08
N VAL A 116 20.15 9.69 18.17
CA VAL A 116 18.90 10.39 18.23
C VAL A 116 18.24 10.06 19.57
N ASP A 117 18.10 11.06 20.46
CA ASP A 117 17.44 10.96 21.77
C ASP A 117 15.91 10.91 21.59
N VAL A 118 15.44 9.97 20.77
CA VAL A 118 14.03 9.79 20.44
C VAL A 118 13.68 8.33 20.68
N GLU A 119 12.65 8.13 21.50
CA GLU A 119 12.05 6.81 21.64
C GLU A 119 11.38 6.40 20.34
N LEU A 120 11.77 5.23 19.84
CA LEU A 120 11.26 4.69 18.59
C LEU A 120 9.98 3.90 18.85
N ARG A 121 8.89 4.31 18.19
CA ARG A 121 7.67 3.50 18.12
C ARG A 121 7.90 2.29 17.20
N CYS A 122 7.63 1.10 17.71
CA CYS A 122 7.74 -0.16 16.97
C CYS A 122 6.44 -0.95 17.04
N LEU A 123 5.96 -1.42 15.88
CA LEU A 123 4.85 -2.34 15.74
C LEU A 123 5.41 -3.72 15.41
N PHE A 124 5.11 -4.69 16.28
CA PHE A 124 5.57 -6.04 16.13
C PHE A 124 4.39 -6.97 15.84
N THR A 125 4.58 -7.86 14.87
CA THR A 125 3.68 -8.98 14.60
C THR A 125 4.48 -10.28 14.64
N GLN A 126 3.85 -11.39 15.04
CA GLN A 126 4.48 -12.70 14.92
C GLN A 126 4.69 -13.05 13.43
N GLN A 127 5.68 -13.88 13.13
CA GLN A 127 5.83 -14.47 11.79
C GLN A 127 4.57 -15.25 11.41
N TRP A 128 4.18 -15.15 10.15
CA TRP A 128 2.94 -15.73 9.64
C TRP A 128 3.19 -16.64 8.44
N ARG A 129 2.35 -17.66 8.29
CA ARG A 129 2.26 -18.43 7.05
C ARG A 129 1.44 -17.67 6.00
N SER A 130 1.58 -18.03 4.73
CA SER A 130 0.84 -17.38 3.63
C SER A 130 -0.69 -17.33 3.84
N SER A 131 -1.28 -18.36 4.47
CA SER A 131 -2.70 -18.43 4.82
C SER A 131 -3.12 -17.43 5.90
N GLU A 132 -2.19 -16.98 6.73
CA GLU A 132 -2.43 -16.09 7.86
C GLU A 132 -2.13 -14.62 7.53
N PHE A 133 -1.68 -14.32 6.30
CA PHE A 133 -1.32 -12.96 5.88
C PHE A 133 -2.45 -11.94 6.12
N LYS A 134 -3.73 -12.33 5.93
CA LYS A 134 -4.87 -11.46 6.20
C LYS A 134 -4.94 -11.07 7.68
N ARG A 135 -4.70 -12.03 8.59
CA ARG A 135 -4.69 -11.81 10.04
C ARG A 135 -3.59 -10.83 10.44
N ALA A 136 -2.36 -11.06 9.95
CA ALA A 136 -1.24 -10.16 10.19
C ALA A 136 -1.49 -8.74 9.67
N MET A 137 -2.10 -8.60 8.48
CA MET A 137 -2.47 -7.29 7.94
C MET A 137 -3.51 -6.57 8.80
N ILE A 138 -4.55 -7.26 9.27
CA ILE A 138 -5.59 -6.69 10.12
C ILE A 138 -4.99 -6.17 11.44
N GLU A 139 -4.16 -7.00 12.08
CA GLU A 139 -3.46 -6.66 13.31
C GLU A 139 -2.59 -5.40 13.14
N LEU A 140 -1.76 -5.36 12.08
CA LEU A 140 -0.89 -4.22 11.81
C LEU A 140 -1.66 -2.95 11.44
N ILE A 141 -2.76 -3.05 10.69
CA ILE A 141 -3.61 -1.88 10.38
C ILE A 141 -4.17 -1.28 11.66
N GLN A 142 -4.68 -2.12 12.56
CA GLN A 142 -5.23 -1.69 13.84
C GLN A 142 -4.16 -1.02 14.71
N GLN A 143 -3.00 -1.65 14.88
CA GLN A 143 -1.89 -1.10 15.67
C GLN A 143 -1.33 0.21 15.11
N ALA A 144 -1.31 0.34 13.77
CA ALA A 144 -0.78 1.50 13.07
C ALA A 144 -1.74 2.69 13.01
N GLY A 145 -3.05 2.47 13.23
CA GLY A 145 -4.07 3.50 12.99
C GLY A 145 -4.24 3.81 11.49
N VAL A 146 -4.00 2.82 10.63
CA VAL A 146 -4.13 2.96 9.18
C VAL A 146 -5.61 2.97 8.80
N THR A 147 -6.00 3.93 7.97
CA THR A 147 -7.38 4.12 7.49
C THR A 147 -7.47 3.91 5.99
N TYR A 148 -8.68 3.61 5.53
CA TYR A 148 -8.98 3.51 4.11
C TYR A 148 -9.51 4.86 3.61
N ASP A 149 -8.78 5.47 2.69
CA ASP A 149 -9.16 6.72 2.03
C ASP A 149 -8.93 6.59 0.53
N LEU A 150 -10.00 6.70 -0.26
CA LEU A 150 -9.97 6.60 -1.72
C LEU A 150 -9.17 7.71 -2.37
N ASN A 151 -9.04 8.85 -1.70
CA ASN A 151 -8.17 9.89 -2.17
C ASN A 151 -6.74 9.36 -2.12
N ARG A 152 -6.29 8.77 -1.00
CA ARG A 152 -4.90 8.36 -0.78
C ARG A 152 -4.47 7.06 -1.48
N VAL A 153 -5.39 6.11 -1.72
CA VAL A 153 -5.03 4.82 -2.34
C VAL A 153 -4.33 4.98 -3.69
N PHE A 154 -3.38 4.08 -3.96
CA PHE A 154 -2.61 4.00 -5.20
C PHE A 154 -1.82 5.27 -5.58
N ARG A 155 -1.62 6.22 -4.65
CA ARG A 155 -0.78 7.40 -4.91
C ARG A 155 0.73 7.14 -4.82
N ARG A 156 1.15 6.01 -4.25
CA ARG A 156 2.57 5.68 -4.06
C ARG A 156 3.00 4.50 -4.91
N CYS A 157 4.24 4.56 -5.37
CA CYS A 157 4.89 3.46 -6.04
C CYS A 157 5.03 2.27 -5.09
N VAL A 158 4.40 1.15 -5.43
CA VAL A 158 4.52 -0.09 -4.65
C VAL A 158 5.94 -0.64 -4.55
N THR A 159 6.84 -0.19 -5.43
CA THR A 159 8.25 -0.63 -5.46
C THR A 159 9.13 0.24 -4.57
N CYS A 160 9.17 1.55 -4.81
CA CYS A 160 10.13 2.46 -4.17
C CYS A 160 9.48 3.54 -3.31
N ASN A 161 8.16 3.46 -3.05
CA ASN A 161 7.42 4.33 -2.14
C ASN A 161 7.21 5.80 -2.56
N GLU A 162 7.82 6.21 -3.67
CA GLU A 162 7.68 7.57 -4.21
C GLU A 162 6.24 7.90 -4.62
N LEU A 163 5.86 9.17 -4.51
CA LEU A 163 4.56 9.63 -5.00
C LEU A 163 4.51 9.53 -6.53
N LEU A 164 3.41 8.97 -7.03
CA LEU A 164 3.18 8.82 -8.46
C LEU A 164 2.71 10.14 -9.06
N VAL A 165 3.16 10.42 -10.27
CA VAL A 165 2.73 11.57 -11.06
C VAL A 165 1.82 11.12 -12.20
N THR A 166 0.84 11.92 -12.55
CA THR A 166 0.00 11.67 -13.74
C THR A 166 0.84 11.88 -14.99
N VAL A 167 0.69 10.99 -15.97
CA VAL A 167 1.44 11.03 -17.23
C VAL A 167 0.48 10.89 -18.40
N LYS A 168 0.71 11.65 -19.48
CA LYS A 168 -0.15 11.62 -20.66
C LYS A 168 -0.05 10.27 -21.36
N LYS A 169 -1.15 9.84 -21.97
CA LYS A 169 -1.25 8.56 -22.70
C LYS A 169 -0.20 8.43 -23.80
N GLU A 170 0.08 9.52 -24.51
CA GLU A 170 1.05 9.58 -25.60
C GLU A 170 2.47 9.30 -25.10
N GLU A 171 2.80 9.79 -23.89
CA GLU A 171 4.13 9.62 -23.28
C GLU A 171 4.39 8.17 -22.85
N VAL A 172 3.36 7.37 -22.58
CA VAL A 172 3.51 5.95 -22.22
C VAL A 172 3.49 5.01 -23.43
N ARG A 173 3.28 5.53 -24.64
CA ARG A 173 3.31 4.74 -25.88
C ARG A 173 4.65 4.00 -26.01
N GLY A 174 4.60 2.70 -26.25
CA GLY A 174 5.79 1.83 -26.33
C GLY A 174 6.40 1.43 -24.98
N ARG A 175 6.08 2.12 -23.88
CA ARG A 175 6.48 1.74 -22.51
C ARG A 175 5.51 0.74 -21.88
N VAL A 176 4.26 0.74 -22.34
CA VAL A 176 3.26 -0.29 -22.03
C VAL A 176 2.92 -1.09 -23.29
N VAL A 177 2.44 -2.33 -23.09
CA VAL A 177 1.97 -3.18 -24.20
C VAL A 177 0.87 -2.46 -24.97
N ALA A 178 0.88 -2.57 -26.31
CA ALA A 178 -0.06 -1.86 -27.19
C ALA A 178 -1.53 -1.98 -26.76
N LYS A 179 -1.96 -3.18 -26.34
CA LYS A 179 -3.32 -3.43 -25.84
C LYS A 179 -3.67 -2.62 -24.58
N ILE A 180 -2.72 -2.39 -23.68
CA ILE A 180 -2.93 -1.55 -22.49
C ILE A 180 -3.11 -0.10 -22.93
N HIS A 181 -2.23 0.39 -23.80
CA HIS A 181 -2.33 1.73 -24.37
C HIS A 181 -3.63 1.92 -25.18
N GLU A 182 -4.15 0.89 -25.84
CA GLU A 182 -5.42 0.96 -26.56
C GLU A 182 -6.62 1.09 -25.59
N ILE A 183 -6.62 0.31 -24.51
CA ILE A 183 -7.80 0.16 -23.63
C ILE A 183 -7.93 1.28 -22.60
N TYR A 184 -6.82 1.82 -22.08
CA TYR A 184 -6.82 2.77 -20.97
C TYR A 184 -6.32 4.14 -21.38
N ASP A 185 -6.87 5.18 -20.75
CA ASP A 185 -6.52 6.58 -21.01
C ASP A 185 -5.71 7.20 -19.85
N GLU A 186 -5.96 6.74 -18.62
CA GLU A 186 -5.35 7.28 -17.40
C GLU A 186 -4.14 6.46 -16.96
N PHE A 187 -2.99 7.13 -16.86
CA PHE A 187 -1.73 6.54 -16.45
C PHE A 187 -1.05 7.39 -15.38
N THR A 188 -0.34 6.70 -14.49
CA THR A 188 0.57 7.32 -13.54
C THR A 188 1.95 6.70 -13.66
N GLU A 189 2.98 7.46 -13.30
CA GLU A 189 4.37 7.03 -13.36
C GLU A 189 5.08 7.35 -12.05
N CYS A 190 5.98 6.47 -11.66
CA CYS A 190 6.91 6.76 -10.58
C CYS A 190 8.09 7.60 -11.12
N PRO A 191 8.35 8.81 -10.59
CA PRO A 191 9.44 9.65 -11.08
C PRO A 191 10.83 9.04 -10.77
N ALA A 192 10.96 8.29 -9.68
CA ALA A 192 12.21 7.62 -9.32
C ALA A 192 12.52 6.36 -10.16
N CYS A 193 11.62 5.36 -10.17
CA CYS A 193 11.89 4.07 -10.82
C CYS A 193 11.27 3.89 -12.21
N ARG A 194 10.59 4.92 -12.75
CA ARG A 194 10.00 4.94 -14.10
C ARG A 194 8.94 3.88 -14.39
N LYS A 195 8.45 3.17 -13.37
CA LYS A 195 7.34 2.22 -13.52
C LYS A 195 6.03 2.96 -13.82
N VAL A 196 5.32 2.47 -14.83
CA VAL A 196 4.00 2.97 -15.25
C VAL A 196 2.90 2.11 -14.60
N PHE A 197 1.87 2.79 -14.10
CA PHE A 197 0.69 2.20 -13.45
C PHE A 197 -0.58 2.72 -14.12
N TRP A 198 -1.64 1.92 -14.08
CA TRP A 198 -2.97 2.26 -14.58
C TRP A 198 -4.01 1.42 -13.82
N GLY A 199 -5.29 1.75 -13.98
CA GLY A 199 -6.37 0.97 -13.38
C GLY A 199 -7.19 1.69 -12.32
N PHE A 200 -6.82 2.92 -11.98
CA PHE A 200 -7.58 3.78 -11.08
C PHE A 200 -7.41 5.23 -11.55
N ASP A 201 -8.51 5.94 -11.77
CA ASP A 201 -8.52 7.33 -12.24
C ASP A 201 -8.62 8.35 -11.10
N GLY A 202 -8.40 7.90 -9.86
CA GLY A 202 -8.59 8.70 -8.63
C GLY A 202 -10.00 8.60 -8.05
N ILE A 203 -10.98 8.11 -8.83
CA ILE A 203 -12.37 7.98 -8.39
C ILE A 203 -12.86 6.53 -8.53
N PHE A 204 -12.60 5.91 -9.69
CA PHE A 204 -13.10 4.59 -10.07
C PHE A 204 -11.98 3.63 -10.45
N ALA A 205 -12.15 2.36 -10.08
CA ALA A 205 -11.35 1.29 -10.64
C ALA A 205 -11.73 1.06 -12.10
N ILE A 206 -10.80 1.33 -13.02
CA ILE A 206 -11.00 1.15 -14.46
C ILE A 206 -10.58 -0.24 -14.95
N ASN A 207 -9.97 -1.06 -14.08
CA ASN A 207 -9.66 -2.45 -14.40
C ASN A 207 -9.94 -3.43 -13.24
N TYR A 208 -10.09 -4.71 -13.58
CA TYR A 208 -10.44 -5.77 -12.64
C TYR A 208 -9.40 -5.99 -11.54
N LYS A 209 -8.10 -5.88 -11.86
CA LYS A 209 -7.02 -6.05 -10.87
C LYS A 209 -7.09 -4.96 -9.81
N SER A 210 -7.23 -3.71 -10.23
CA SER A 210 -7.37 -2.56 -9.33
C SER A 210 -8.65 -2.66 -8.51
N PHE A 211 -9.77 -3.06 -9.12
CA PHE A 211 -11.02 -3.33 -8.39
C PHE A 211 -10.83 -4.37 -7.27
N ARG A 212 -10.20 -5.51 -7.57
CA ARG A 212 -9.94 -6.56 -6.57
C ARG A 212 -9.00 -6.09 -5.46
N SER A 213 -7.95 -5.34 -5.81
CA SER A 213 -7.02 -4.78 -4.84
C SER A 213 -7.73 -3.78 -3.91
N LEU A 214 -8.51 -2.84 -4.45
CA LEU A 214 -9.25 -1.87 -3.63
C LEU A 214 -10.23 -2.55 -2.69
N ASN A 215 -10.97 -3.56 -3.16
CA ASN A 215 -11.87 -4.34 -2.31
C ASN A 215 -11.13 -5.07 -1.19
N LEU A 216 -9.97 -5.65 -1.47
CA LEU A 216 -9.17 -6.33 -0.46
C LEU A 216 -8.67 -5.32 0.60
N LEU A 217 -8.13 -4.18 0.16
CA LEU A 217 -7.65 -3.13 1.07
C LEU A 217 -8.77 -2.59 1.95
N ARG A 218 -9.93 -2.31 1.35
CA ARG A 218 -11.13 -1.88 2.08
C ARG A 218 -11.57 -2.92 3.11
N SER A 219 -11.66 -4.19 2.69
CA SER A 219 -12.02 -5.29 3.60
C SER A 219 -11.05 -5.45 4.76
N LEU A 220 -9.74 -5.29 4.53
CA LEU A 220 -8.73 -5.33 5.59
C LEU A 220 -8.94 -4.22 6.62
N CYS A 221 -9.19 -2.98 6.18
CA CYS A 221 -9.45 -1.85 7.05
C CYS A 221 -10.75 -2.01 7.85
N ILE A 222 -11.84 -2.48 7.22
CA ILE A 222 -13.10 -2.79 7.91
C ILE A 222 -12.87 -3.86 8.98
N CYS A 223 -12.19 -4.96 8.64
CA CYS A 223 -11.91 -6.03 9.60
C CYS A 223 -10.98 -5.58 10.74
N ALA A 224 -10.17 -4.54 10.55
CA ALA A 224 -9.34 -3.93 11.58
C ALA A 224 -10.08 -2.89 12.45
N GLY A 225 -11.36 -2.64 12.17
CA GLY A 225 -12.16 -1.63 12.88
C GLY A 225 -11.81 -0.20 12.50
N ALA A 226 -11.09 0.02 11.40
CA ALA A 226 -10.79 1.36 10.92
C ALA A 226 -12.06 2.01 10.31
N PRO A 227 -12.26 3.32 10.47
CA PRO A 227 -13.34 4.02 9.79
C PRO A 227 -13.10 3.93 8.28
N VAL A 228 -14.16 3.62 7.54
CA VAL A 228 -14.14 3.49 6.08
C VAL A 228 -15.33 4.25 5.53
N GLU A 229 -15.08 5.12 4.55
CA GLU A 229 -16.14 5.83 3.83
C GLU A 229 -17.10 4.87 3.10
N GLU A 230 -18.26 5.39 2.72
CA GLU A 230 -19.21 4.68 1.88
C GLU A 230 -18.57 4.18 0.57
N GLU A 231 -19.04 3.04 0.10
CA GLU A 231 -18.44 2.33 -1.02
C GLU A 231 -18.65 3.06 -2.36
N ARG A 232 -17.59 3.70 -2.87
CA ARG A 232 -17.57 4.33 -4.20
C ARG A 232 -16.95 3.45 -5.29
N THR A 233 -16.31 2.34 -4.92
CA THR A 233 -15.60 1.44 -5.84
C THR A 233 -16.52 0.54 -6.66
N ARG A 234 -17.75 0.95 -6.93
CA ARG A 234 -18.62 0.23 -7.87
C ARG A 234 -18.02 0.35 -9.26
N LEU A 235 -18.09 -0.75 -10.02
CA LEU A 235 -17.74 -0.74 -11.43
C LEU A 235 -18.84 -0.01 -12.20
N THR A 236 -18.74 1.31 -12.26
CA THR A 236 -19.76 2.17 -12.88
C THR A 236 -19.63 2.21 -14.40
N ARG A 237 -18.42 1.96 -14.93
CA ARG A 237 -18.16 1.98 -16.38
C ARG A 237 -18.11 0.56 -16.93
N LEU A 238 -19.08 0.21 -17.79
CA LEU A 238 -19.10 -1.08 -18.52
C LEU A 238 -17.76 -1.39 -19.21
N ARG A 239 -17.02 -0.37 -19.68
CA ARG A 239 -15.69 -0.54 -20.30
C ARG A 239 -14.70 -1.33 -19.44
N CYS A 240 -14.82 -1.28 -18.11
CA CYS A 240 -14.00 -2.07 -17.20
C CYS A 240 -14.12 -3.58 -17.45
N PHE A 241 -15.26 -4.04 -17.99
CA PHE A 241 -15.54 -5.44 -18.30
C PHE A 241 -14.54 -6.02 -19.30
N ARG A 242 -13.96 -5.22 -20.21
CA ARG A 242 -12.89 -5.69 -21.12
C ARG A 242 -11.70 -6.25 -20.37
N SER A 243 -11.39 -5.71 -19.19
CA SER A 243 -10.27 -6.13 -18.36
C SER A 243 -10.51 -7.40 -17.54
N PHE A 244 -11.75 -7.89 -17.50
CA PHE A 244 -12.11 -9.02 -16.64
C PHE A 244 -11.43 -10.32 -17.12
N PRO A 245 -10.96 -11.17 -16.20
CA PRO A 245 -10.54 -12.53 -16.52
C PRO A 245 -11.65 -13.26 -17.27
N ARG A 246 -11.28 -14.11 -18.24
CA ARG A 246 -12.27 -14.85 -19.05
C ARG A 246 -13.26 -15.61 -18.16
N ILE A 247 -12.80 -16.26 -17.10
CA ILE A 247 -13.67 -16.99 -16.16
C ILE A 247 -14.75 -16.10 -15.52
N ALA A 248 -14.40 -14.86 -15.16
CA ALA A 248 -15.37 -13.92 -14.60
C ALA A 248 -16.39 -13.48 -15.67
N LYS A 249 -15.92 -13.27 -16.91
CA LYS A 249 -16.82 -12.94 -18.03
C LYS A 249 -17.78 -14.08 -18.36
N VAL A 250 -17.28 -15.33 -18.42
CA VAL A 250 -18.10 -16.53 -18.64
C VAL A 250 -19.19 -16.62 -17.57
N LEU A 251 -18.80 -16.51 -16.30
CA LEU A 251 -19.75 -16.57 -15.19
C LEU A 251 -20.81 -15.48 -15.28
N ILE A 252 -20.41 -14.24 -15.60
CA ILE A 252 -21.37 -13.14 -15.75
C ILE A 252 -22.31 -13.42 -16.94
N PHE A 253 -21.75 -13.78 -18.10
CA PHE A 253 -22.52 -14.09 -19.30
C PHE A 253 -23.48 -15.26 -19.08
N SER A 254 -23.12 -16.27 -18.27
CA SER A 254 -23.98 -17.41 -17.97
C SER A 254 -25.22 -17.04 -17.15
N TYR A 255 -25.30 -15.84 -16.57
CA TYR A 255 -26.50 -15.31 -15.90
C TYR A 255 -27.27 -14.27 -16.73
N LEU A 256 -26.80 -13.85 -17.91
CA LEU A 256 -27.49 -12.86 -18.74
C LEU A 256 -28.50 -13.52 -19.67
N GLU A 257 -29.69 -12.94 -19.83
CA GLU A 257 -30.62 -13.39 -20.87
C GLU A 257 -30.06 -13.12 -22.28
N ASP A 258 -30.58 -13.79 -23.31
CA ASP A 258 -30.06 -13.65 -24.68
C ASP A 258 -30.12 -12.21 -25.21
N VAL A 259 -31.14 -11.46 -24.78
CA VAL A 259 -31.28 -10.02 -25.09
C VAL A 259 -30.13 -9.22 -24.48
N ASP A 260 -29.81 -9.46 -23.20
CA ASP A 260 -28.71 -8.78 -22.52
C ASP A 260 -27.35 -9.19 -23.08
N LEU A 261 -27.22 -10.44 -23.52
CA LEU A 261 -26.02 -10.92 -24.17
C LEU A 261 -25.80 -10.23 -25.53
N ALA A 262 -26.86 -10.07 -26.32
CA ALA A 262 -26.83 -9.29 -27.57
C ALA A 262 -26.43 -7.84 -27.30
N ASN A 263 -26.97 -7.22 -26.25
CA ASN A 263 -26.57 -5.87 -25.81
C ASN A 263 -25.08 -5.82 -25.43
N MET A 264 -24.58 -6.82 -24.70
CA MET A 264 -23.16 -6.92 -24.35
C MET A 264 -22.26 -7.08 -25.59
N ILE A 265 -22.69 -7.82 -26.62
CA ILE A 265 -21.97 -7.93 -27.88
C ILE A 265 -21.97 -6.61 -28.65
N ALA A 266 -23.09 -5.89 -28.67
CA ALA A 266 -23.18 -4.59 -29.32
C ALA A 266 -22.21 -3.57 -28.68
N VAL A 267 -22.10 -3.57 -27.35
CA VAL A 267 -21.15 -2.70 -26.62
C VAL A 267 -19.71 -3.22 -26.71
N PHE A 268 -19.52 -4.54 -26.71
CA PHE A 268 -18.22 -5.21 -26.76
C PHE A 268 -18.14 -6.26 -27.89
N PRO A 269 -17.99 -5.85 -29.15
CA PRO A 269 -17.98 -6.77 -30.28
C PRO A 269 -16.92 -7.88 -30.16
N ALA A 270 -15.78 -7.57 -29.54
CA ALA A 270 -14.70 -8.51 -29.25
C ALA A 270 -15.05 -9.64 -28.26
N LEU A 271 -16.26 -9.66 -27.71
CA LEU A 271 -16.76 -10.70 -26.81
C LEU A 271 -17.82 -11.60 -27.47
N ARG A 272 -18.08 -11.44 -28.78
CA ARG A 272 -19.03 -12.27 -29.55
C ARG A 272 -18.77 -13.76 -29.38
N ASP A 273 -17.55 -14.22 -29.64
CA ASP A 273 -17.20 -15.64 -29.53
C ASP A 273 -17.50 -16.20 -28.13
N LEU A 274 -17.28 -15.39 -27.09
CA LEU A 274 -17.57 -15.80 -25.71
C LEU A 274 -19.08 -15.90 -25.45
N ALA A 275 -19.87 -14.98 -26.00
CA ALA A 275 -21.32 -15.02 -25.89
C ALA A 275 -21.89 -16.25 -26.61
N GLU A 276 -21.41 -16.54 -27.82
CA GLU A 276 -21.80 -17.72 -28.60
C GLU A 276 -21.44 -19.02 -27.86
N GLU A 277 -20.24 -19.12 -27.30
CA GLU A 277 -19.83 -20.27 -26.46
C GLU A 277 -20.74 -20.47 -25.24
N VAL A 278 -21.21 -19.39 -24.61
CA VAL A 278 -22.12 -19.46 -23.46
C VAL A 278 -23.53 -19.89 -23.89
N GLN A 279 -24.02 -19.43 -25.03
CA GLN A 279 -25.30 -19.85 -25.59
C GLN A 279 -25.28 -21.33 -25.98
N GLU A 280 -24.22 -21.78 -26.63
CA GLU A 280 -24.01 -23.19 -26.96
C GLU A 280 -23.94 -24.06 -25.69
N SER A 281 -23.21 -23.60 -24.67
CA SER A 281 -23.12 -24.29 -23.37
C SER A 281 -24.48 -24.43 -22.68
N ARG A 282 -25.36 -23.42 -22.79
CA ARG A 282 -26.73 -23.47 -22.25
C ARG A 282 -27.62 -24.46 -23.01
N GLN A 283 -27.49 -24.50 -24.32
CA GLN A 283 -28.29 -25.39 -25.18
C GLN A 283 -27.87 -26.86 -25.03
N THR A 284 -26.57 -27.12 -24.94
CA THR A 284 -26.01 -28.49 -24.87
C THR A 284 -25.92 -29.03 -23.46
N GLY A 285 -25.91 -28.16 -22.44
CA GLY A 285 -25.57 -28.51 -21.06
C GLY A 285 -24.07 -28.80 -20.85
N GLU A 286 -23.25 -28.74 -21.90
CA GLU A 286 -21.81 -28.92 -21.77
C GLU A 286 -21.15 -27.65 -21.22
N PRO A 287 -20.15 -27.76 -20.33
CA PRO A 287 -19.42 -26.59 -19.85
C PRO A 287 -18.61 -25.97 -20.99
N VAL A 288 -18.63 -24.63 -21.08
CA VAL A 288 -17.79 -23.83 -21.99
C VAL A 288 -16.36 -24.39 -22.02
N GLN A 289 -15.81 -24.66 -23.20
CA GLN A 289 -14.58 -25.46 -23.41
C GLN A 289 -13.42 -25.15 -22.43
N LYS A 290 -13.18 -23.88 -22.09
CA LYS A 290 -12.10 -23.45 -21.17
C LYS A 290 -12.48 -23.48 -19.68
N MET A 291 -13.75 -23.64 -19.34
CA MET A 291 -14.24 -23.92 -17.98
C MET A 291 -14.09 -25.38 -17.58
N ARG A 292 -13.64 -26.27 -18.49
CA ARG A 292 -13.01 -27.54 -18.13
C ARG A 292 -11.72 -27.22 -17.36
N LEU A 293 -11.89 -26.82 -16.10
CA LEU A 293 -10.84 -26.60 -15.13
C LEU A 293 -9.92 -27.82 -15.22
N ARG A 294 -8.64 -27.60 -15.51
CA ARG A 294 -7.62 -28.64 -15.36
C ARG A 294 -7.81 -29.21 -13.97
N LYS A 295 -8.44 -30.39 -13.86
CA LYS A 295 -8.31 -31.25 -12.70
C LYS A 295 -6.82 -31.51 -12.59
N ARG A 296 -6.17 -30.81 -11.66
CA ARG A 296 -4.89 -31.26 -11.14
C ARG A 296 -5.17 -32.36 -10.14
#